data_AF-A0A953XUH5-F1
#
_entry.id   AF-A0A953XUH5-F1
#
_cell.length_a   1.000
_cell.length_b   1.000
_cell.length_c   1.000
_cell.angle_alpha   90.00
_cell.angle_beta   90.00
_cell.angle_gamma   90.00
#
_symmetry.space_group_name_H-M   'P 1'
#
loop_
_entity.id
_entity.type
_entity.pdbx_description
1 polymer ?
#
loop_
_entity_poly.entity_id
_entity_poly.type
_entity_poly.pdbx_seq_one_letter_code
_entity_poly.pdbx_strand_id
1 'polypeptide(L)'
;MRLTAKLLVLISMLLATAACGKQGVANKTQRLASVDRNTDRLSLFEPTQADFDVLPEFKDVVELHVSRPSDDVRDPLAAIAQLPNLQKLELALNWRDDWPTSSLRHLPLKYLRVYSPGFYAEDLAGLDLPPSLEVLDLRRVSTINEDAIVELGKLQNLKRLYLGSTGISKQSVPELQSCLPDCKVYMWDGGPMHKPEDDGPAY
;
A
#
# COMPACT_ATOMS: atom_id res chain seq x y z
N MET A 1 11.42 34.50 -0.05
CA MET A 1 12.01 33.35 -0.79
C MET A 1 12.59 32.37 0.22
N ARG A 2 11.78 31.42 0.71
CA ARG A 2 12.29 30.29 1.51
C ARG A 2 12.54 29.16 0.53
N LEU A 3 13.80 28.95 0.17
CA LEU A 3 14.24 27.71 -0.47
C LEU A 3 14.01 26.61 0.55
N THR A 4 12.97 25.80 0.36
CA THR A 4 12.66 24.68 1.24
C THR A 4 13.68 23.57 1.03
N ALA A 5 13.93 22.76 2.06
CA ALA A 5 14.85 21.62 2.01
C ALA A 5 14.63 20.69 0.80
N LYS A 6 13.43 20.70 0.21
CA LYS A 6 13.04 20.01 -1.03
C LYS A 6 13.89 20.39 -2.25
N LEU A 7 14.41 21.61 -2.36
CA LEU A 7 15.29 22.00 -3.47
C LEU A 7 16.76 21.60 -3.22
N LEU A 8 17.19 21.50 -1.96
CA LEU A 8 18.56 21.09 -1.63
C LEU A 8 18.80 19.60 -1.91
N VAL A 9 17.80 18.75 -1.66
CA VAL A 9 17.83 17.32 -2.02
C VAL A 9 17.86 17.12 -3.54
N LEU A 10 17.20 18.01 -4.29
CA LEU A 10 17.27 18.01 -5.76
C LEU A 10 18.70 18.30 -6.25
N ILE A 11 19.38 19.26 -5.63
CA ILE A 11 20.76 19.64 -6.01
C ILE A 11 21.77 18.56 -5.59
N SER A 12 21.60 17.90 -4.43
CA SER A 12 22.50 16.80 -4.03
C SER A 12 22.33 15.57 -4.92
N MET A 13 21.12 15.23 -5.38
CA MET A 13 20.90 14.13 -6.32
C MET A 13 21.40 14.44 -7.74
N LEU A 14 21.29 15.70 -8.19
CA LEU A 14 21.87 16.16 -9.45
C LEU A 14 23.40 16.32 -9.41
N LEU A 15 24.01 16.58 -8.24
CA LEU A 15 25.47 16.69 -8.10
C LEU A 15 26.15 15.34 -7.82
N ALA A 16 25.49 14.41 -7.14
CA ALA A 16 26.02 13.05 -6.93
C ALA A 16 26.17 12.27 -8.26
N THR A 17 25.43 12.67 -9.30
CA THR A 17 25.52 12.10 -10.65
C THR A 17 26.61 12.74 -11.53
N ALA A 18 27.22 13.85 -11.12
CA ALA A 18 28.26 14.52 -11.90
C ALA A 18 29.70 14.09 -11.55
N ALA A 19 29.92 13.30 -10.49
CA ALA A 19 31.27 12.95 -10.00
C ALA A 19 31.69 11.49 -10.17
N CYS A 20 30.85 10.61 -10.73
CA CYS A 20 31.24 9.21 -10.97
C CYS A 20 30.72 8.73 -12.33
N GLY A 21 31.65 8.46 -13.26
CA GLY A 21 31.41 8.13 -14.66
C GLY A 21 30.67 6.81 -14.90
N LYS A 22 29.37 6.76 -14.60
CA LYS A 22 28.46 5.68 -15.00
C LYS A 22 27.23 6.30 -15.67
N GLN A 23 27.25 6.36 -17.00
CA GLN A 23 26.14 6.83 -17.85
C GLN A 23 24.80 6.08 -17.60
N GLY A 24 24.80 4.94 -16.90
CA GLY A 24 23.59 4.20 -16.53
C GLY A 24 22.82 4.73 -15.31
N VAL A 25 23.42 5.57 -14.45
CA VAL A 25 22.78 6.07 -13.23
C VAL A 25 21.96 7.34 -13.50
N ALA A 26 22.41 8.19 -14.42
CA ALA A 26 21.71 9.42 -14.82
C ALA A 26 20.30 9.15 -15.41
N ASN A 27 20.08 7.97 -16.01
CA ASN A 27 18.77 7.54 -16.52
C ASN A 27 17.84 6.97 -15.43
N LYS A 28 18.36 6.55 -14.27
CA LYS A 28 17.54 5.98 -13.18
C LYS A 28 16.82 7.06 -12.37
N THR A 29 17.46 8.21 -12.15
CA THR A 29 16.89 9.32 -11.36
C THR A 29 15.80 10.10 -12.10
N GLN A 30 15.69 9.92 -13.43
CA GLN A 30 14.72 10.60 -14.29
C GLN A 30 13.31 9.99 -14.19
N ARG A 31 13.12 8.84 -13.52
CA ARG A 31 11.84 8.09 -13.49
C ARG A 31 10.93 8.41 -12.29
N LEU A 32 11.38 9.24 -11.34
CA LEU A 32 10.51 9.95 -10.37
C LEU A 32 9.67 11.07 -11.06
N ALA A 33 9.39 10.95 -12.37
CA ALA A 33 8.80 11.98 -13.21
C ALA A 33 7.25 12.08 -13.13
N SER A 34 6.57 11.18 -12.42
CA SER A 34 5.13 11.32 -12.13
C SER A 34 4.84 11.70 -10.68
N VAL A 35 5.85 12.13 -9.91
CA VAL A 35 5.58 12.71 -8.59
C VAL A 35 4.88 14.04 -8.83
N ASP A 36 3.56 14.07 -8.67
CA ASP A 36 2.82 15.30 -8.43
C ASP A 36 3.24 15.81 -7.04
N ARG A 37 4.40 16.48 -6.98
CA ARG A 37 5.00 17.00 -5.73
C ARG A 37 4.19 18.15 -5.12
N ASN A 38 3.06 18.49 -5.75
CA ASN A 38 2.13 19.52 -5.32
C ASN A 38 0.90 18.92 -4.62
N THR A 39 0.71 17.61 -4.71
CA THR A 39 -0.28 16.87 -3.92
C THR A 39 0.48 15.99 -2.94
N ASP A 40 -0.08 15.77 -1.77
CA ASP A 40 0.33 14.83 -0.74
C ASP A 40 0.25 13.35 -1.21
N ARG A 41 0.38 13.11 -2.52
CA ARG A 41 0.16 11.85 -3.20
C ARG A 41 1.38 11.46 -4.03
N LEU A 42 1.79 10.21 -3.91
CA LEU A 42 2.91 9.64 -4.65
C LEU A 42 2.45 8.35 -5.34
N SER A 43 2.77 8.21 -6.63
CA SER A 43 2.53 6.97 -7.37
C SER A 43 3.84 6.49 -7.98
N LEU A 44 4.22 5.26 -7.66
CA LEU A 44 5.42 4.58 -8.12
C LEU A 44 5.00 3.41 -9.03
N PHE A 45 5.36 3.50 -10.31
CA PHE A 45 5.16 2.43 -11.29
C PHE A 45 6.50 1.81 -11.65
N GLU A 46 6.62 0.50 -11.45
CA GLU A 46 7.87 -0.24 -11.58
C GLU A 46 9.03 0.35 -10.78
N PRO A 47 8.85 0.65 -9.47
CA PRO A 47 9.95 1.14 -8.62
C PRO A 47 11.01 0.07 -8.41
N THR A 48 12.25 0.54 -8.31
CA THR A 48 13.45 -0.23 -7.98
C THR A 48 13.80 -0.09 -6.51
N GLN A 49 14.77 -0.87 -6.02
CA GLN A 49 15.23 -0.73 -4.64
C GLN A 49 15.72 0.70 -4.33
N ALA A 50 16.36 1.35 -5.31
CA ALA A 50 16.83 2.73 -5.16
C ALA A 50 15.68 3.74 -4.93
N ASP A 51 14.49 3.46 -5.46
CA ASP A 51 13.32 4.31 -5.23
C ASP A 51 12.82 4.16 -3.78
N PHE A 52 12.85 2.94 -3.23
CA PHE A 52 12.53 2.69 -1.82
C PHE A 52 13.59 3.21 -0.86
N ASP A 53 14.86 3.21 -1.25
CA ASP A 53 15.96 3.75 -0.42
C ASP A 53 15.78 5.26 -0.16
N VAL A 54 15.19 6.01 -1.11
CA VAL A 54 14.94 7.45 -0.98
C VAL A 54 13.51 7.79 -0.53
N LEU A 55 12.59 6.83 -0.55
CA LEU A 55 11.19 7.02 -0.17
C LEU A 55 11.03 7.67 1.23
N PRO A 56 11.82 7.31 2.25
CA PRO A 56 11.71 7.93 3.57
C PRO A 56 11.92 9.44 3.59
N GLU A 57 12.56 10.05 2.58
CA GLU A 57 12.74 11.52 2.52
C GLU A 57 11.43 12.27 2.24
N PHE A 58 10.40 11.59 1.74
CA PHE A 58 9.11 12.17 1.36
C PHE A 58 8.12 12.19 2.53
N LYS A 59 8.48 12.85 3.63
CA LYS A 59 7.72 12.85 4.89
C LYS A 59 6.30 13.43 4.81
N ASP A 60 6.01 14.23 3.79
CA ASP A 60 4.70 14.86 3.59
C ASP A 60 3.69 13.99 2.81
N VAL A 61 4.09 12.77 2.39
CA VAL A 61 3.21 11.87 1.63
C VAL A 61 2.08 11.34 2.53
N VAL A 62 0.85 11.52 2.07
CA VAL A 62 -0.40 11.06 2.68
C VAL A 62 -0.99 9.88 1.91
N GLU A 63 -0.86 9.87 0.57
CA GLU A 63 -1.32 8.76 -0.27
C GLU A 63 -0.17 8.17 -1.09
N LEU A 64 0.01 6.86 -1.04
CA LEU A 64 1.02 6.15 -1.80
C LEU A 64 0.40 5.01 -2.60
N HIS A 65 0.66 4.98 -3.90
CA HIS A 65 0.38 3.84 -4.76
C HIS A 65 1.70 3.26 -5.28
N VAL A 66 1.89 1.96 -5.06
CA VAL A 66 3.03 1.19 -5.57
C VAL A 66 2.50 0.11 -6.51
N SER A 67 3.02 0.07 -7.73
CA SER A 67 2.63 -0.94 -8.71
C SER A 67 3.85 -1.59 -9.36
N ARG A 68 3.83 -2.92 -9.41
CA ARG A 68 4.79 -3.76 -10.14
C ARG A 68 6.26 -3.49 -9.80
N PRO A 69 6.67 -3.45 -8.52
CA PRO A 69 8.07 -3.25 -8.16
C PRO A 69 8.97 -4.24 -8.92
N SER A 70 10.17 -3.81 -9.27
CA SER A 70 11.12 -4.68 -9.93
C SER A 70 11.62 -5.78 -8.99
N ASP A 71 12.08 -6.89 -9.57
CA ASP A 71 12.44 -8.10 -8.84
C ASP A 71 13.60 -7.92 -7.84
N ASP A 72 14.37 -6.82 -7.91
CA ASP A 72 15.43 -6.48 -6.94
C ASP A 72 14.90 -5.94 -5.62
N VAL A 73 13.63 -5.53 -5.56
CA VAL A 73 12.98 -5.05 -4.33
C VAL A 73 12.60 -6.25 -3.47
N ARG A 74 13.03 -6.27 -2.20
CA ARG A 74 12.73 -7.38 -1.27
C ARG A 74 11.70 -7.04 -0.21
N ASP A 75 11.79 -5.85 0.37
CA ASP A 75 10.84 -5.38 1.39
C ASP A 75 10.51 -3.90 1.19
N PRO A 76 9.51 -3.56 0.36
CA PRO A 76 9.07 -2.18 0.19
C PRO A 76 8.43 -1.63 1.46
N LEU A 77 7.88 -2.49 2.33
CA LEU A 77 7.18 -2.07 3.54
C LEU A 77 8.14 -1.46 4.55
N ALA A 78 9.41 -1.90 4.60
CA ALA A 78 10.45 -1.31 5.45
C ALA A 78 10.67 0.19 5.18
N ALA A 79 10.59 0.61 3.92
CA ALA A 79 10.69 2.02 3.54
C ALA A 79 9.35 2.77 3.76
N ILE A 80 8.23 2.13 3.40
CA ILE A 80 6.88 2.70 3.54
C ILE A 80 6.53 2.96 5.02
N ALA A 81 6.95 2.09 5.92
CA ALA A 81 6.82 2.24 7.37
C ALA A 81 7.45 3.54 7.89
N GLN A 82 8.35 4.19 7.15
CA GLN A 82 9.00 5.42 7.59
C GLN A 82 8.27 6.71 7.14
N LEU A 83 7.07 6.59 6.56
CA LEU A 83 6.24 7.69 6.07
C LEU A 83 5.23 8.13 7.16
N PRO A 84 5.54 9.17 7.97
CA PRO A 84 4.81 9.44 9.21
C PRO A 84 3.37 9.95 9.00
N ASN A 85 3.06 10.44 7.81
CA ASN A 85 1.76 11.03 7.47
C ASN A 85 0.92 10.14 6.55
N LEU A 86 1.36 8.91 6.27
CA LEU A 86 0.71 8.03 5.29
C LEU A 86 -0.65 7.53 5.79
N GLN A 87 -1.72 7.96 5.13
CA GLN A 87 -3.11 7.60 5.44
C GLN A 87 -3.71 6.65 4.41
N LYS A 88 -3.24 6.67 3.17
CA LYS A 88 -3.75 5.79 2.11
C LYS A 88 -2.60 5.05 1.44
N LEU A 89 -2.68 3.73 1.41
CA LEU A 89 -1.70 2.86 0.77
C LEU A 89 -2.38 1.90 -0.20
N GLU A 90 -1.92 1.90 -1.44
CA GLU A 90 -2.31 0.92 -2.45
C GLU A 90 -1.08 0.14 -2.92
N LEU A 91 -1.11 -1.18 -2.72
CA LEU A 91 -0.04 -2.11 -3.10
C LEU A 91 -0.55 -3.03 -4.19
N ALA A 92 -0.10 -2.81 -5.42
CA ALA A 92 -0.32 -3.70 -6.56
C ALA A 92 0.98 -4.44 -6.88
N LEU A 93 1.29 -5.47 -6.10
CA LEU A 93 2.53 -6.23 -6.22
C LEU A 93 2.37 -7.42 -7.17
N ASN A 94 3.45 -7.80 -7.83
CA ASN A 94 3.53 -8.93 -8.76
C ASN A 94 4.14 -10.19 -8.14
N TRP A 95 4.33 -10.21 -6.81
CA TRP A 95 5.01 -11.28 -6.09
C TRP A 95 4.09 -12.49 -5.87
N ARG A 96 4.67 -13.68 -5.96
CA ARG A 96 3.96 -14.96 -5.79
C ARG A 96 4.28 -15.65 -4.46
N ASP A 97 5.46 -15.37 -3.92
CA ASP A 97 6.01 -15.92 -2.70
C ASP A 97 6.76 -14.81 -1.95
N ASP A 98 7.10 -15.03 -0.68
CA ASP A 98 7.90 -14.14 0.17
C ASP A 98 7.33 -12.71 0.30
N TRP A 99 6.08 -12.61 0.77
CA TRP A 99 5.48 -11.32 1.10
C TRP A 99 6.31 -10.55 2.15
N PRO A 100 6.41 -9.21 2.06
CA PRO A 100 7.18 -8.43 3.02
C PRO A 100 6.54 -8.46 4.41
N THR A 101 7.38 -8.52 5.45
CA THR A 101 6.97 -8.77 6.85
C THR A 101 7.08 -7.54 7.76
N SER A 102 7.50 -6.39 7.23
CA SER A 102 7.58 -5.16 8.03
C SER A 102 6.19 -4.70 8.46
N SER A 103 6.04 -4.48 9.77
CA SER A 103 4.79 -4.00 10.40
C SER A 103 4.41 -2.59 9.94
N LEU A 104 3.10 -2.37 9.76
CA LEU A 104 2.51 -1.07 9.43
C LEU A 104 1.79 -0.42 10.63
N ARG A 105 1.87 -1.02 11.83
CA ARG A 105 1.06 -0.69 13.02
C ARG A 105 1.15 0.76 13.47
N HIS A 106 2.30 1.40 13.30
CA HIS A 106 2.56 2.76 13.75
C HIS A 106 2.17 3.83 12.74
N LEU A 107 1.78 3.45 11.52
CA LEU A 107 1.33 4.41 10.51
C LEU A 107 -0.09 4.90 10.83
N PRO A 108 -0.43 6.16 10.52
CA PRO A 108 -1.79 6.68 10.66
C PRO A 108 -2.71 6.20 9.53
N LEU A 109 -2.54 4.95 9.07
CA LEU A 109 -3.21 4.43 7.88
C LEU A 109 -4.72 4.32 8.11
N LYS A 110 -5.50 4.84 7.16
CA LYS A 110 -6.97 4.81 7.11
C LYS A 110 -7.49 3.88 6.03
N TYR A 111 -6.77 3.79 4.92
CA TYR A 111 -7.12 2.97 3.78
C TYR A 111 -5.93 2.11 3.35
N LEU A 112 -6.17 0.81 3.22
CA LEU A 112 -5.24 -0.13 2.61
C LEU A 112 -5.92 -0.88 1.48
N ARG A 113 -5.26 -0.92 0.32
CA ARG A 113 -5.55 -1.88 -0.74
C ARG A 113 -4.34 -2.77 -0.96
N VAL A 114 -4.58 -4.08 -0.98
CA VAL A 114 -3.58 -5.07 -1.39
C VAL A 114 -4.12 -5.82 -2.61
N TYR A 115 -3.31 -5.85 -3.65
CA TYR A 115 -3.51 -6.72 -4.80
C TYR A 115 -2.18 -7.40 -5.11
N SER A 116 -2.11 -8.69 -4.84
CA SER A 116 -0.96 -9.52 -5.18
C SER A 116 -1.42 -10.96 -5.32
N PRO A 117 -0.92 -11.70 -6.34
CA PRO A 117 -1.26 -13.11 -6.52
C PRO A 117 -0.70 -14.02 -5.41
N GLY A 118 0.29 -13.56 -4.64
CA GLY A 118 0.92 -14.30 -3.54
C GLY A 118 0.66 -13.70 -2.16
N PHE A 119 -0.50 -13.08 -1.93
CA PHE A 119 -0.88 -12.55 -0.61
C PHE A 119 -1.89 -13.49 0.08
N TYR A 120 -1.50 -14.11 1.18
CA TYR A 120 -2.24 -15.13 1.92
C TYR A 120 -2.70 -14.63 3.30
N ALA A 121 -3.41 -15.48 4.04
CA ALA A 121 -3.93 -15.16 5.37
C ALA A 121 -2.80 -14.86 6.37
N GLU A 122 -1.69 -15.59 6.29
CA GLU A 122 -0.51 -15.42 7.13
C GLU A 122 0.16 -14.06 6.90
N ASP A 123 0.15 -13.59 5.65
CA ASP A 123 0.70 -12.29 5.29
C ASP A 123 -0.16 -11.14 5.86
N LEU A 124 -1.48 -11.30 5.85
CA LEU A 124 -2.39 -10.35 6.50
C LEU A 124 -2.13 -10.25 8.01
N ALA A 125 -1.86 -11.38 8.67
CA ALA A 125 -1.44 -11.38 10.08
C ALA A 125 -0.09 -10.67 10.25
N GLY A 126 0.88 -10.96 9.37
CA GLY A 126 2.24 -10.42 9.40
C GLY A 126 2.33 -8.91 9.18
N LEU A 127 1.37 -8.30 8.46
CA LEU A 127 1.32 -6.84 8.28
C LEU A 127 1.15 -6.05 9.58
N ASP A 128 0.61 -6.67 10.64
CA ASP A 128 0.33 -6.04 11.94
C ASP A 128 -0.30 -4.65 11.76
N LEU A 129 -1.50 -4.64 11.16
CA LEU A 129 -2.15 -3.43 10.67
C LEU A 129 -2.50 -2.44 11.79
N PRO A 130 -2.47 -1.13 11.51
CA PRO A 130 -2.73 -0.12 12.53
C PRO A 130 -4.20 -0.11 12.95
N PRO A 131 -4.49 0.16 14.24
CA PRO A 131 -5.86 0.26 14.73
C PRO A 131 -6.62 1.45 14.13
N SER A 132 -5.93 2.38 13.47
CA SER A 132 -6.57 3.49 12.76
C SER A 132 -7.25 3.10 11.45
N LEU A 133 -7.01 1.88 10.94
CA LEU A 133 -7.48 1.43 9.64
C LEU A 133 -9.01 1.32 9.59
N GLU A 134 -9.62 1.97 8.61
CA GLU A 134 -11.08 2.02 8.44
C GLU A 134 -11.54 1.31 7.18
N VAL A 135 -10.66 1.19 6.18
CA VAL A 135 -10.96 0.55 4.91
C VAL A 135 -9.87 -0.44 4.52
N LEU A 136 -10.29 -1.68 4.24
CA LEU A 136 -9.44 -2.73 3.72
C LEU A 136 -10.03 -3.28 2.42
N ASP A 137 -9.30 -3.14 1.33
CA ASP A 137 -9.68 -3.64 0.00
C ASP A 137 -8.75 -4.79 -0.41
N LEU A 138 -9.29 -6.02 -0.37
CA LEU A 138 -8.62 -7.25 -0.78
C LEU A 138 -9.25 -7.81 -2.07
N ARG A 139 -9.98 -6.98 -2.83
CA ARG A 139 -10.65 -7.46 -4.04
C ARG A 139 -9.62 -8.03 -5.02
N ARG A 140 -9.99 -9.17 -5.62
CA ARG A 140 -9.18 -9.92 -6.60
C ARG A 140 -7.91 -10.52 -6.01
N VAL A 141 -7.84 -10.71 -4.70
CA VAL A 141 -6.82 -11.53 -4.05
C VAL A 141 -7.41 -12.93 -3.80
N SER A 142 -7.35 -13.80 -4.82
CA SER A 142 -7.99 -15.11 -4.79
C SER A 142 -7.42 -16.07 -3.74
N THR A 143 -6.21 -15.79 -3.25
CA THR A 143 -5.49 -16.54 -2.20
C THR A 143 -6.00 -16.25 -0.79
N ILE A 144 -6.72 -15.14 -0.58
CA ILE A 144 -7.40 -14.86 0.69
C ILE A 144 -8.64 -15.75 0.78
N ASN A 145 -8.62 -16.69 1.72
CA ASN A 145 -9.66 -17.71 1.95
C ASN A 145 -10.24 -17.58 3.38
N GLU A 146 -10.97 -18.59 3.83
CA GLU A 146 -11.60 -18.63 5.16
C GLU A 146 -10.59 -18.54 6.31
N ASP A 147 -9.32 -18.92 6.11
CA ASP A 147 -8.29 -18.84 7.15
C ASP A 147 -7.98 -17.38 7.53
N ALA A 148 -8.28 -16.43 6.65
CA ALA A 148 -8.11 -15.00 6.92
C ALA A 148 -9.19 -14.42 7.85
N ILE A 149 -10.31 -15.11 8.11
CA ILE A 149 -11.44 -14.59 8.90
C ILE A 149 -11.02 -14.18 10.30
N VAL A 150 -10.19 -15.01 10.96
CA VAL A 150 -9.71 -14.73 12.32
C VAL A 150 -8.89 -13.45 12.36
N GLU A 151 -8.04 -13.23 11.35
CA GLU A 151 -7.20 -12.03 11.26
C GLU A 151 -8.01 -10.78 10.90
N LEU A 152 -8.93 -10.90 9.93
CA LEU A 152 -9.87 -9.84 9.58
C LEU A 152 -10.71 -9.42 10.80
N GLY A 153 -11.16 -10.39 11.60
CA GLY A 153 -11.89 -10.16 12.83
C GLY A 153 -11.13 -9.39 13.91
N LYS A 154 -9.80 -9.24 13.81
CA LYS A 154 -9.03 -8.40 14.76
C LYS A 154 -9.11 -6.91 14.44
N LEU A 155 -9.52 -6.54 13.24
CA LEU A 155 -9.56 -5.15 12.76
C LEU A 155 -10.86 -4.45 13.21
N GLN A 156 -11.06 -4.32 14.52
CA GLN A 156 -12.31 -3.87 15.13
C GLN A 156 -12.76 -2.44 14.75
N ASN A 157 -11.85 -1.61 14.22
CA ASN A 157 -12.18 -0.25 13.77
C ASN A 157 -12.52 -0.18 12.27
N LEU A 158 -12.51 -1.32 11.58
CA LEU A 158 -12.81 -1.38 10.15
C LEU A 158 -14.28 -1.01 9.91
N LYS A 159 -14.51 -0.10 8.98
CA LYS A 159 -15.85 0.35 8.57
C LYS A 159 -16.27 -0.28 7.25
N ARG A 160 -15.32 -0.57 6.37
CA ARG A 160 -15.56 -1.12 5.03
C ARG A 160 -14.51 -2.18 4.70
N LEU A 161 -15.00 -3.36 4.33
CA LEU A 161 -14.19 -4.51 3.92
C LEU A 161 -14.62 -4.97 2.54
N TYR A 162 -13.72 -4.98 1.56
CA TYR A 162 -14.03 -5.41 0.19
C TYR A 162 -13.35 -6.74 -0.11
N LEU A 163 -14.15 -7.78 -0.36
CA LEU A 163 -13.71 -9.18 -0.54
C LEU A 163 -14.12 -9.77 -1.90
N GLY A 164 -14.56 -8.93 -2.84
CA GLY A 164 -14.95 -9.37 -4.18
C GLY A 164 -13.84 -10.13 -4.89
N SER A 165 -14.16 -11.32 -5.41
CA SER A 165 -13.20 -12.21 -6.08
C SER A 165 -12.03 -12.67 -5.20
N THR A 166 -12.27 -12.84 -3.90
CA THR A 166 -11.41 -13.62 -2.98
C THR A 166 -11.88 -15.07 -2.92
N GLY A 167 -11.18 -15.92 -2.18
CA GLY A 167 -11.58 -17.27 -1.82
C GLY A 167 -12.55 -17.36 -0.62
N ILE A 168 -12.89 -16.25 0.03
CA ILE A 168 -13.91 -16.21 1.09
C ILE A 168 -15.29 -16.38 0.46
N SER A 169 -16.06 -17.34 0.97
CA SER A 169 -17.38 -17.65 0.49
C SER A 169 -18.44 -16.69 1.06
N LYS A 170 -19.57 -16.55 0.36
CA LYS A 170 -20.74 -15.81 0.87
C LYS A 170 -21.31 -16.42 2.16
N GLN A 171 -21.07 -17.70 2.40
CA GLN A 171 -21.60 -18.41 3.57
C GLN A 171 -20.90 -18.00 4.86
N SER A 172 -19.66 -17.49 4.77
CA SER A 172 -18.87 -17.03 5.92
C SER A 172 -19.06 -15.56 6.25
N VAL A 173 -19.81 -14.81 5.43
CA VAL A 173 -20.11 -13.39 5.70
C VAL A 173 -20.79 -13.18 7.06
N PRO A 174 -21.77 -14.01 7.50
CA PRO A 174 -22.36 -13.86 8.84
C PRO A 174 -21.34 -14.00 9.97
N GLU A 175 -20.33 -14.86 9.81
CA GLU A 175 -19.23 -15.01 10.77
C GLU A 175 -18.37 -13.74 10.80
N LEU A 176 -17.91 -13.28 9.63
CA LEU A 176 -17.19 -12.01 9.51
C LEU A 176 -17.97 -10.82 10.09
N GLN A 177 -19.27 -10.75 9.82
CA GLN A 177 -20.15 -9.70 10.34
C GLN A 177 -20.31 -9.80 11.86
N SER A 178 -20.30 -11.00 12.43
CA SER A 178 -20.35 -11.21 13.89
C SER A 178 -19.06 -10.75 14.56
N CYS A 179 -17.91 -10.93 13.90
CA CYS A 179 -16.62 -10.43 14.37
C CYS A 179 -16.44 -8.92 14.17
N LEU A 180 -17.06 -8.35 13.12
CA LEU A 180 -16.94 -6.94 12.74
C LEU A 180 -18.34 -6.30 12.62
N PRO A 181 -19.09 -6.14 13.74
CA PRO A 181 -20.51 -5.74 13.71
C PRO A 181 -20.77 -4.39 13.07
N ASP A 182 -19.81 -3.46 13.16
CA ASP A 182 -19.91 -2.11 12.59
C ASP A 182 -19.30 -1.98 11.19
N CYS A 183 -18.71 -3.06 10.65
CA CYS A 183 -18.08 -3.07 9.33
C CYS A 183 -19.09 -3.49 8.25
N LYS A 184 -19.14 -2.73 7.16
CA LYS A 184 -19.83 -3.15 5.94
C LYS A 184 -18.94 -4.09 5.14
N VAL A 185 -19.41 -5.31 4.88
CA VAL A 185 -18.71 -6.31 4.06
C VAL A 185 -19.26 -6.30 2.64
N TYR A 186 -18.42 -5.96 1.68
CA TYR A 186 -18.75 -5.94 0.26
C TYR A 186 -18.18 -7.16 -0.45
N MET A 187 -19.07 -8.06 -0.86
CA MET A 187 -18.74 -9.20 -1.71
C MET A 187 -19.12 -8.94 -3.16
N TRP A 188 -18.44 -9.63 -4.08
CA TRP A 188 -18.91 -9.67 -5.47
C TRP A 188 -20.06 -10.65 -5.59
N ASP A 189 -21.18 -10.19 -6.15
CA ASP A 189 -22.41 -10.96 -6.30
C ASP A 189 -22.69 -11.39 -7.74
N GLY A 190 -21.79 -11.09 -8.67
CA GLY A 190 -22.00 -11.29 -10.11
C GLY A 190 -22.44 -10.02 -10.86
N GLY A 191 -22.70 -8.92 -10.14
CA GLY A 191 -23.00 -7.60 -10.70
C GLY A 191 -21.76 -6.71 -10.92
N PRO A 192 -21.94 -5.41 -11.25
CA PRO A 192 -20.83 -4.47 -11.25
C PRO A 192 -20.20 -4.42 -9.85
N MET A 193 -18.87 -4.52 -9.79
CA MET A 193 -18.14 -4.50 -8.54
C MET A 193 -18.30 -3.13 -7.86
N HIS A 194 -18.93 -3.11 -6.68
CA HIS A 194 -19.02 -1.91 -5.84
C HIS A 194 -17.61 -1.40 -5.52
N LYS A 195 -17.38 -0.10 -5.68
CA LYS A 195 -16.05 0.50 -5.58
C LYS A 195 -15.94 1.37 -4.32
N PRO A 196 -14.76 1.41 -3.66
CA PRO A 196 -14.56 2.27 -2.50
C PRO A 196 -14.90 3.75 -2.74
N GLU A 197 -14.71 4.22 -3.98
CA GLU A 197 -15.04 5.57 -4.40
C GLU A 197 -16.55 5.86 -4.32
N ASP A 198 -17.41 4.84 -4.40
CA ASP A 198 -18.87 4.97 -4.34
C ASP A 198 -19.36 5.29 -2.91
N ASP A 199 -18.57 4.96 -1.88
CA ASP A 199 -18.90 5.14 -0.47
C ASP A 199 -18.39 6.48 0.12
N GLY A 200 -17.81 7.35 -0.71
CA GLY A 200 -17.17 8.60 -0.28
C GLY A 200 -15.76 8.40 0.30
N PRO A 201 -15.00 9.50 0.52
CA PRO A 201 -13.63 9.41 0.99
C PRO A 201 -13.56 8.77 2.39
N ALA A 202 -12.48 8.06 2.66
CA ALA A 202 -12.21 7.50 3.99
C ALA A 202 -11.62 8.53 4.97
N TYR A 203 -11.52 9.79 4.55
CA TYR A 203 -10.83 10.90 5.20
C TYR A 203 -11.44 12.24 4.80
#